data_AF-A0A4V2W4Y0-F1
#
_entry.id   AF-A0A4V2W4Y0-F1
#
_cell.length_a   1.000
_cell.length_b   1.000
_cell.length_c   1.000
_cell.angle_alpha   90.00
_cell.angle_beta   90.00
_cell.angle_gamma   90.00
#
_symmetry.space_group_name_H-M   'P 1'
#
loop_
_entity.id
_entity.type
_entity.pdbx_description
1 polymer ?
#
loop_
_entity_poly.entity_id
_entity_poly.type
_entity_poly.pdbx_seq_one_letter_code
_entity_poly.pdbx_strand_id
1 'polypeptide(L)'
;MRKTLMLASAFALLATTLSAVAATDEKLASQAHVKMPEAREIALKTFPGKIVKEELEKEKGGSGLRYSFDIAANGVTREIGVDAKDGKVLENSIDNGKD
;
A
#
# COMPACT_ATOMS: atom_id res chain seq x y z
N MET A 1 -2.52 -28.42 15.04
CA MET A 1 -1.33 -28.18 14.21
C MET A 1 -1.26 -26.70 13.88
N ARG A 2 -0.34 -25.96 14.50
CA ARG A 2 -0.13 -24.52 14.22
C ARG A 2 1.00 -24.42 13.21
N LYS A 3 0.73 -23.91 12.01
CA LYS A 3 1.75 -23.57 11.02
C LYS A 3 1.80 -22.06 10.88
N THR A 4 2.41 -21.42 11.87
CA THR A 4 3.04 -20.12 11.70
C THR A 4 4.26 -20.32 10.83
N LEU A 5 4.26 -19.77 9.60
CA LEU A 5 5.49 -19.57 8.85
C LEU A 5 5.75 -18.06 8.82
N MET A 6 6.44 -17.62 9.87
CA MET A 6 7.20 -16.39 9.87
C MET A 6 8.34 -16.58 8.87
N LEU A 7 8.45 -15.70 7.87
CA LEU A 7 9.74 -15.51 7.19
C LEU A 7 10.55 -14.53 8.03
N ALA A 8 11.31 -15.09 8.98
CA ALA A 8 12.45 -14.44 9.57
C ALA A 8 13.59 -14.48 8.54
N SER A 9 13.84 -13.37 7.85
CA SER A 9 15.11 -13.21 7.15
C SER A 9 16.15 -12.77 8.18
N ALA A 10 17.02 -13.69 8.55
CA ALA A 10 18.17 -13.41 9.41
C ALA A 10 19.20 -12.61 8.60
N PHE A 11 19.30 -11.31 8.85
CA PHE A 11 20.42 -10.49 8.39
C PHE A 11 21.26 -10.10 9.61
N ALA A 12 22.31 -10.88 9.89
CA ALA A 12 23.30 -10.53 10.89
C ALA A 12 24.48 -9.83 10.19
N LEU A 13 24.86 -8.67 10.75
CA LEU A 13 25.99 -7.78 10.44
C LEU A 13 25.87 -6.93 9.15
N LEU A 14 25.54 -5.64 9.28
CA LEU A 14 26.53 -4.57 9.52
C LEU A 14 25.80 -3.24 9.82
N ALA A 15 26.31 -2.47 10.78
CA ALA A 15 25.76 -1.18 11.18
C ALA A 15 25.89 -0.11 10.07
N THR A 16 25.04 0.92 10.21
CA THR A 16 25.04 2.25 9.56
C THR A 16 24.51 2.35 8.13
N THR A 17 23.20 2.58 7.98
CA THR A 17 22.62 3.66 7.12
C THR A 17 21.15 3.90 7.52
N LEU A 18 20.95 4.72 8.56
CA LEU A 18 19.62 5.24 8.87
C LEU A 18 19.27 6.33 7.84
N SER A 19 18.11 6.20 7.17
CA SER A 19 17.36 7.26 6.44
C SER A 19 17.38 7.29 4.90
N ALA A 20 17.43 6.15 4.19
CA ALA A 20 17.08 6.15 2.76
C ALA A 20 15.58 5.97 2.49
N VAL A 21 14.89 5.14 3.31
CA VAL A 21 13.46 4.80 3.10
C VAL A 21 12.50 5.93 3.51
N ALA A 22 12.76 6.65 4.61
CA ALA A 22 11.86 7.73 5.04
C ALA A 22 11.89 8.95 4.09
N ALA A 23 13.03 9.21 3.44
CA ALA A 23 13.19 10.36 2.54
C ALA A 23 12.44 10.17 1.20
N THR A 24 12.23 8.92 0.76
CA THR A 24 11.47 8.64 -0.46
C THR A 24 9.98 8.87 -0.26
N ASP A 25 9.44 8.45 0.89
CA ASP A 25 8.01 8.52 1.18
C ASP A 25 7.56 9.98 1.35
N GLU A 26 8.34 10.78 2.08
CA GLU A 26 8.12 12.23 2.21
C GLU A 26 8.11 12.94 0.84
N LYS A 27 9.04 12.58 -0.05
CA LYS A 27 9.11 13.15 -1.41
C LYS A 27 7.94 12.72 -2.29
N LEU A 28 7.42 11.50 -2.13
CA LEU A 28 6.24 11.05 -2.86
C LEU A 28 4.97 11.73 -2.31
N ALA A 29 4.85 11.82 -0.98
CA ALA A 29 3.75 12.50 -0.32
C ALA A 29 3.65 13.98 -0.71
N SER A 30 4.78 14.66 -0.94
CA SER A 30 4.79 16.05 -1.43
C SER A 30 4.26 16.21 -2.86
N GLN A 31 4.22 15.14 -3.65
CA GLN A 31 3.68 15.13 -5.02
C GLN A 31 2.19 14.72 -5.05
N ALA A 32 1.66 14.18 -3.95
CA ALA A 32 0.26 13.78 -3.84
C ALA A 32 -0.65 14.98 -3.54
N HIS A 33 -1.72 15.10 -4.31
CA HIS A 33 -2.78 16.09 -4.08
C HIS A 33 -3.86 15.51 -3.16
N VAL A 34 -4.27 14.28 -3.43
CA VAL A 34 -5.13 13.50 -2.54
C VAL A 34 -4.31 13.12 -1.31
N LYS A 35 -4.88 13.28 -0.12
CA LYS A 35 -4.19 12.91 1.13
C LYS A 35 -4.52 11.48 1.52
N MET A 36 -3.61 10.83 2.26
CA MET A 36 -3.79 9.45 2.71
C MET A 36 -5.17 9.18 3.36
N PRO A 37 -5.72 10.04 4.25
CA PRO A 37 -7.04 9.82 4.83
C PRO A 37 -8.20 9.86 3.83
N GLU A 38 -8.07 10.62 2.74
CA GLU A 38 -9.06 10.67 1.67
C GLU A 38 -8.97 9.42 0.79
N ALA A 39 -7.75 8.98 0.46
CA ALA A 39 -7.49 7.77 -0.33
C ALA A 39 -7.99 6.48 0.38
N ARG A 40 -7.56 6.24 1.63
CA ARG A 40 -8.51 6.28 2.75
C ARG A 40 -9.92 5.76 2.54
N GLU A 41 -10.80 6.74 2.68
CA GLU A 41 -12.23 6.64 2.49
C GLU A 41 -12.61 6.15 1.10
N ILE A 42 -11.91 6.55 0.05
CA ILE A 42 -12.19 6.10 -1.32
C ILE A 42 -12.05 4.58 -1.39
N ALA A 43 -10.93 4.04 -0.90
CA ALA A 43 -10.66 2.62 -0.92
C ALA A 43 -11.69 1.81 -0.11
N LEU A 44 -12.04 2.30 1.10
CA LEU A 44 -13.07 1.68 1.94
C LEU A 44 -14.49 1.80 1.37
N LYS A 45 -14.78 2.85 0.59
CA LYS A 45 -16.04 2.97 -0.16
C LYS A 45 -16.08 1.99 -1.34
N THR A 46 -14.95 1.75 -1.99
CA THR A 46 -14.83 0.78 -3.10
C THR A 46 -14.95 -0.66 -2.61
N PHE A 47 -14.30 -0.99 -1.49
CA PHE A 47 -14.42 -2.30 -0.86
C PHE A 47 -14.45 -2.14 0.67
N PRO A 48 -15.64 -2.27 1.30
CA PRO A 48 -15.76 -2.18 2.75
C PRO A 48 -15.05 -3.35 3.44
N GLY A 49 -14.13 -3.05 4.34
CA GLY A 49 -13.38 -4.06 5.07
C GLY A 49 -12.38 -3.45 6.05
N LYS A 50 -11.39 -4.25 6.44
CA LYS A 50 -10.27 -3.81 7.27
C LYS A 50 -9.04 -3.63 6.38
N ILE A 51 -8.48 -2.42 6.35
CA ILE A 51 -7.18 -2.18 5.73
C ILE A 51 -6.11 -2.91 6.55
N VAL A 52 -5.31 -3.72 5.87
CA VAL A 52 -4.20 -4.50 6.47
C VAL A 52 -2.84 -4.07 5.96
N LYS A 53 -2.77 -3.36 4.82
CA LYS A 53 -1.58 -2.73 4.25
C LYS A 53 -1.98 -1.43 3.56
N GLU A 54 -1.14 -0.40 3.66
CA GLU A 54 -1.29 0.85 2.91
C GLU A 54 0.09 1.37 2.49
N GLU A 55 0.25 1.72 1.21
CA GLU A 55 1.52 2.19 0.63
C GLU A 55 1.28 3.37 -0.31
N LEU A 56 2.27 4.25 -0.45
CA LEU A 56 2.31 5.29 -1.48
C LEU A 56 3.51 5.04 -2.38
N GLU A 57 3.24 4.77 -3.65
CA GLU A 57 4.26 4.27 -4.56
C GLU A 57 4.15 4.83 -5.97
N LYS A 58 5.20 4.61 -6.75
CA LYS A 58 5.21 4.88 -8.19
C LYS A 58 4.92 3.62 -8.95
N GLU A 59 3.78 3.58 -9.59
CA GLU A 59 3.35 2.48 -10.44
C GLU A 59 2.79 3.01 -11.76
N LYS A 60 2.67 2.16 -12.78
CA LYS A 60 2.07 2.55 -14.06
C LYS A 60 0.55 2.71 -13.90
N GLY A 61 -0.01 3.73 -14.55
CA GLY A 61 -1.44 4.04 -14.51
C GLY A 61 -1.68 5.42 -13.92
N GLY A 62 -2.77 6.07 -14.32
CA GLY A 62 -3.14 7.40 -13.86
C GLY A 62 -2.00 8.43 -13.98
N SER A 63 -1.72 9.11 -12.87
CA SER A 63 -0.65 10.09 -12.71
C SER A 63 0.74 9.49 -12.48
N GLY A 64 0.83 8.16 -12.35
CA GLY A 64 2.06 7.46 -12.02
C GLY A 64 2.43 7.49 -10.53
N LEU A 65 1.52 7.97 -9.68
CA LEU A 65 1.63 7.98 -8.21
C LEU A 65 0.33 7.41 -7.63
N ARG A 66 0.45 6.34 -6.85
CA ARG A 66 -0.68 5.52 -6.41
C ARG A 66 -0.61 5.24 -4.91
N TYR A 67 -1.75 5.36 -4.25
CA TYR A 67 -1.97 4.71 -2.96
C TYR A 67 -2.47 3.28 -3.22
N SER A 68 -1.81 2.28 -2.63
CA SER A 68 -2.30 0.90 -2.64
C SER A 68 -2.83 0.53 -1.25
N PHE A 69 -4.00 -0.11 -1.21
CA PHE A 69 -4.63 -0.60 0.02
C PHE A 69 -5.00 -2.06 -0.11
N ASP A 70 -4.41 -2.91 0.72
CA ASP A 70 -4.91 -4.26 0.93
C ASP A 70 -6.04 -4.23 1.94
N ILE A 71 -7.22 -4.64 1.51
CA ILE A 71 -8.43 -4.61 2.32
C ILE A 71 -8.95 -6.02 2.48
N ALA A 72 -8.95 -6.50 3.73
CA ALA A 72 -9.46 -7.81 4.10
C ALA A 72 -10.96 -7.73 4.46
N ALA A 73 -11.78 -8.56 3.83
CA ALA A 73 -13.18 -8.77 4.20
C ALA A 73 -13.64 -10.18 3.79
N ASN A 74 -14.48 -10.82 4.62
CA ASN A 74 -15.11 -12.12 4.31
C ASN A 74 -14.15 -13.23 3.85
N GLY A 75 -12.93 -13.25 4.38
CA GLY A 75 -11.92 -14.26 4.05
C GLY A 75 -11.19 -14.04 2.73
N VAL A 76 -11.38 -12.90 2.06
CA VAL A 76 -10.61 -12.48 0.89
C VAL A 76 -9.89 -11.16 1.19
N THR A 77 -8.73 -10.97 0.56
CA THR A 77 -8.04 -9.68 0.51
C THR A 77 -8.17 -9.13 -0.90
N ARG A 78 -8.53 -7.85 -1.02
CA ARG A 78 -8.51 -7.13 -2.29
C ARG A 78 -7.52 -6.00 -2.22
N GLU A 79 -6.76 -5.82 -3.28
CA GLU A 79 -5.95 -4.63 -3.47
C GLU A 79 -6.80 -3.55 -4.15
N ILE A 80 -6.85 -2.37 -3.53
CA ILE A 80 -7.49 -1.19 -4.09
C ILE A 80 -6.44 -0.12 -4.35
N GLY A 81 -6.22 0.18 -5.63
CA GLY A 81 -5.33 1.24 -6.08
C GLY A 81 -6.07 2.57 -6.27
N VAL A 82 -5.60 3.65 -5.65
CA VAL A 82 -6.16 5.00 -5.79
C VAL A 82 -5.10 5.96 -6.29
N ASP A 83 -5.39 6.69 -7.36
CA ASP A 83 -4.52 7.73 -7.91
C ASP A 83 -4.30 8.86 -6.87
N ALA A 84 -3.04 9.13 -6.54
CA ALA A 84 -2.69 10.10 -5.50
C ALA A 84 -2.86 11.57 -5.95
N LYS A 85 -3.16 11.82 -7.22
CA LYS A 85 -3.37 13.16 -7.78
C LYS A 85 -4.84 13.52 -7.93
N ASP A 86 -5.68 12.57 -8.34
CA ASP A 86 -7.10 12.85 -8.63
C ASP A 86 -8.11 11.91 -7.94
N GLY A 87 -7.65 10.92 -7.19
CA GLY A 87 -8.50 10.05 -6.37
C GLY A 87 -9.23 8.98 -7.17
N LYS A 88 -8.92 8.80 -8.47
CA LYS A 88 -9.52 7.73 -9.28
C LYS A 88 -9.08 6.37 -8.77
N VAL A 89 -10.01 5.43 -8.72
CA VAL A 89 -9.69 4.02 -8.50
C VAL A 89 -9.03 3.47 -9.76
N LEU A 90 -7.78 3.03 -9.62
CA LEU A 90 -6.95 2.45 -10.68
C LEU A 90 -6.96 0.91 -10.63
N GLU A 91 -7.17 0.33 -9.45
CA GLU A 91 -7.23 -1.12 -9.27
C GLU A 91 -8.30 -1.53 -8.26
N ASN A 92 -8.89 -2.70 -8.53
CA ASN A 92 -9.75 -3.43 -7.61
C ASN A 92 -9.68 -4.92 -7.95
N SER A 93 -8.64 -5.58 -7.44
CA SER A 93 -8.33 -6.98 -7.78
C SER A 93 -8.27 -7.83 -6.51
N ILE A 94 -8.29 -9.16 -6.66
CA ILE A 94 -8.03 -10.07 -5.53
C ILE A 94 -6.52 -10.10 -5.34
N ASP A 95 -6.08 -9.79 -4.13
CA ASP A 95 -4.68 -9.96 -3.74
C ASP A 95 -4.37 -11.47 -3.63
N ASN A 96 -3.36 -11.91 -4.37
CA ASN A 96 -2.90 -13.30 -4.40
C ASN A 96 -1.59 -13.51 -3.63
N GLY A 97 -1.14 -12.51 -2.87
CA GLY A 97 0.07 -12.52 -2.04
C GLY A 97 1.36 -12.62 -2.84
N LYS A 98 1.45 -11.97 -4.02
CA LYS A 98 2.62 -12.04 -4.92
C LYS A 98 3.38 -10.72 -5.06
N ASP A 99 3.32 -9.86 -4.06
CA ASP A 99 3.99 -8.57 -4.05
C ASP A 99 5.48 -8.69 -3.68
#